data_AF-A0A852WB67-F1
#
_entry.id   AF-A0A852WB67-F1
#
_cell.length_a   1.000
_cell.length_b   1.000
_cell.length_c   1.000
_cell.angle_alpha   90.00
_cell.angle_beta   90.00
_cell.angle_gamma   90.00
#
_symmetry.space_group_name_H-M   'P 1'
#
loop_
_entity.id
_entity.type
_entity.pdbx_description
1 polymer ?
#
loop_
_entity_poly.entity_id
_entity_poly.type
_entity_poly.pdbx_seq_one_letter_code
_entity_poly.pdbx_strand_id
1 'polypeptide(L)'
;MSHDLVVLGTDPSGDDAPRAGAHDLLAEAGTVFAFPQAESTALFYAEAWRVEPVTPRDAVARIGAWAAAGPAEAAVLLVGGDPAGDAALGAVLDGLARTAPALRARIAEGSRVAPPHRSPLIG
;
A
#
# COMPACT_ATOMS: atom_id res chain seq x y z
N MET A 1 2.23 8.96 -19.61
CA MET A 1 3.23 8.73 -18.55
C MET A 1 2.89 7.41 -17.90
N SER A 2 3.87 6.61 -17.49
CA SER A 2 3.60 5.36 -16.77
C SER A 2 3.45 5.70 -15.29
N HIS A 3 2.37 5.26 -14.66
CA HIS A 3 2.18 5.46 -13.22
C HIS A 3 2.62 4.19 -12.49
N ASP A 4 3.38 4.33 -11.42
CA ASP A 4 3.87 3.21 -10.62
C ASP A 4 3.02 3.07 -9.35
N LEU A 5 2.51 1.85 -9.11
CA LEU A 5 1.88 1.45 -7.85
C LEU A 5 2.76 0.40 -7.19
N VAL A 6 3.30 0.72 -6.02
CA VAL A 6 4.08 -0.24 -5.22
C VAL A 6 3.19 -0.82 -4.14
N VAL A 7 3.10 -2.15 -4.08
CA VAL A 7 2.36 -2.85 -3.03
C VAL A 7 3.33 -3.25 -1.92
N LEU A 8 2.97 -2.88 -0.69
CA LEU A 8 3.68 -3.21 0.53
C LEU A 8 2.76 -4.00 1.47
N GLY A 9 3.33 -4.98 2.17
CA GLY A 9 2.67 -5.68 3.25
C GLY A 9 2.87 -4.98 4.60
N THR A 10 2.18 -5.48 5.60
CA THR A 10 2.46 -5.14 7.01
C THR A 10 2.91 -6.39 7.73
N ASP A 11 3.92 -6.28 8.59
CA ASP A 11 4.31 -7.39 9.48
C ASP A 11 3.73 -7.14 10.87
N PRO A 12 2.59 -7.74 11.23
CA PRO A 12 1.96 -7.50 12.52
C PRO A 12 2.77 -8.00 13.72
N SER A 13 3.70 -8.96 13.54
CA SER A 13 4.55 -9.41 14.65
C SER A 13 5.82 -8.56 14.80
N GLY A 14 6.24 -7.86 13.74
CA GLY A 14 7.46 -7.07 13.72
C GLY A 14 8.72 -7.92 13.89
N ASP A 15 8.60 -9.24 13.65
CA ASP A 15 9.69 -10.20 13.74
C ASP A 15 10.59 -10.12 12.50
N ASP A 16 10.02 -9.72 11.36
CA ASP A 16 10.78 -9.43 10.16
C ASP A 16 11.35 -8.00 10.27
N ALA A 17 12.67 -7.89 10.21
CA ALA A 17 13.30 -6.58 10.11
C ALA A 17 12.73 -5.85 8.88
N PRO A 18 12.13 -4.66 9.03
CA PRO A 18 11.63 -3.91 7.88
C PRO A 18 12.80 -3.69 6.92
N ARG A 19 12.59 -4.00 5.64
CA ARG A 19 13.62 -3.74 4.63
C ARG A 19 13.91 -2.24 4.64
N ALA A 20 15.19 -1.88 4.67
CA ALA A 20 15.64 -0.50 4.48
C ALA A 20 14.97 0.08 3.23
N GLY A 21 14.21 1.17 3.40
CA GLY A 21 13.50 1.86 2.33
C GLY A 21 11.98 1.63 2.24
N ALA A 22 11.39 0.68 2.96
CA ALA A 22 9.93 0.49 2.91
C ALA A 22 9.15 1.67 3.51
N HIS A 23 9.71 2.28 4.57
CA HIS A 23 9.18 3.52 5.15
C HIS A 23 9.42 4.73 4.24
N ASP A 24 10.57 4.77 3.54
CA ASP A 24 10.88 5.83 2.58
C ASP A 24 9.88 5.82 1.42
N LEU A 25 9.49 4.62 0.93
CA LEU A 25 8.43 4.49 -0.08
C LEU A 25 7.08 5.06 0.39
N LEU A 26 6.71 4.87 1.67
CA LEU A 26 5.50 5.47 2.24
C LEU A 26 5.63 6.98 2.42
N ALA A 27 6.80 7.45 2.85
CA ALA A 27 7.08 8.86 3.09
C ALA A 27 7.20 9.68 1.80
N GLU A 28 7.64 9.07 0.70
CA GLU A 28 7.82 9.70 -0.61
C GLU A 28 6.57 9.56 -1.51
N ALA A 29 5.66 8.64 -1.21
CA ALA A 29 4.45 8.45 -2.00
C ALA A 29 3.58 9.71 -1.99
N GLY A 30 3.12 10.10 -3.18
CA GLY A 30 2.13 11.17 -3.36
C GLY A 30 0.73 10.74 -2.91
N THR A 31 0.46 9.43 -2.95
CA THR A 31 -0.80 8.83 -2.50
C THR A 31 -0.53 7.47 -1.88
N VAL A 32 -1.12 7.21 -0.72
CA VAL A 32 -1.06 5.91 -0.03
C VAL A 32 -2.46 5.35 0.07
N PHE A 33 -2.77 4.38 -0.79
CA PHE A 33 -3.98 3.57 -0.63
C PHE A 33 -3.76 2.58 0.51
N ALA A 34 -4.73 2.46 1.42
CA ALA A 34 -4.61 1.53 2.54
C ALA A 34 -5.83 0.63 2.63
N PHE A 35 -5.61 -0.68 2.70
CA PHE A 35 -6.65 -1.62 3.12
C PHE A 35 -6.96 -1.43 4.60
N PRO A 36 -8.17 -1.78 5.06
CA PRO A 36 -8.61 -1.51 6.44
C PRO A 36 -7.65 -2.04 7.50
N GLN A 37 -7.00 -3.18 7.25
CA GLN A 37 -6.05 -3.82 8.16
C GLN A 37 -4.72 -3.05 8.30
N ALA A 38 -4.38 -2.21 7.32
CA ALA A 38 -3.11 -1.52 7.26
C ALA A 38 -3.22 0.01 7.40
N GLU A 39 -4.43 0.56 7.48
CA GLU A 39 -4.69 2.00 7.57
C GLU A 39 -3.94 2.67 8.73
N SER A 40 -3.96 2.06 9.92
CA SER A 40 -3.24 2.61 11.08
C SER A 40 -1.72 2.67 10.85
N THR A 41 -1.16 1.70 10.13
CA THR A 41 0.26 1.70 9.77
C THR A 41 0.56 2.78 8.72
N ALA A 42 -0.31 2.94 7.72
CA ALA A 42 -0.19 3.99 6.72
C ALA A 42 -0.20 5.39 7.37
N LEU A 43 -1.15 5.65 8.27
CA LEU A 43 -1.28 6.93 8.99
C LEU A 43 -0.10 7.23 9.94
N PHE A 44 0.69 6.21 10.30
CA PHE A 44 1.89 6.41 11.09
C PHE A 44 3.10 6.85 10.25
N TYR A 45 3.25 6.30 9.04
CA TYR A 45 4.42 6.55 8.18
C TYR A 45 4.19 7.61 7.09
N ALA A 46 2.93 7.96 6.80
CA ALA A 46 2.55 8.95 5.82
C ALA A 46 1.62 10.00 6.42
N GLU A 47 1.62 11.20 5.81
CA GLU A 47 0.72 12.28 6.20
C GLU A 47 -0.73 11.91 5.89
N ALA A 48 -1.64 12.20 6.82
CA ALA A 48 -3.04 11.78 6.74
C ALA A 48 -3.76 12.25 5.47
N TRP A 49 -3.41 13.41 4.90
CA TRP A 49 -4.01 13.92 3.66
C TRP A 49 -3.57 13.16 2.40
N ARG A 50 -2.51 12.33 2.49
CA ARG A 50 -2.07 11.45 1.40
C ARG A 50 -2.66 10.05 1.51
N VAL A 51 -3.25 9.70 2.66
CA VAL A 51 -3.79 8.37 2.91
C VAL A 51 -5.24 8.29 2.42
N GLU A 52 -5.49 7.33 1.54
CA GLU A 52 -6.78 7.06 0.92
C GLU A 52 -7.25 5.65 1.32
N PRO A 53 -8.14 5.52 2.30
CA PRO A 53 -8.71 4.23 2.66
C PRO A 53 -9.46 3.62 1.47
N VAL A 54 -9.18 2.36 1.17
CA VAL A 54 -9.87 1.59 0.13
C VAL A 54 -10.10 0.17 0.61
N THR A 55 -11.15 -0.47 0.11
CA THR A 55 -11.39 -1.90 0.29
C THR A 55 -10.95 -2.65 -0.97
N PRO A 56 -10.70 -3.97 -0.92
CA PRO A 56 -10.46 -4.74 -2.14
C PRO A 56 -11.59 -4.60 -3.18
N ARG A 57 -12.83 -4.34 -2.74
CA ARG A 57 -14.00 -4.23 -3.61
C ARG A 57 -13.98 -2.98 -4.50
N ASP A 58 -13.49 -1.86 -3.99
CA ASP A 58 -13.47 -0.57 -4.70
C ASP A 58 -12.06 -0.13 -5.12
N ALA A 59 -11.01 -0.83 -4.67
CA ALA A 59 -9.62 -0.53 -5.00
C ALA A 59 -9.37 -0.42 -6.51
N VAL A 60 -9.91 -1.32 -7.33
CA VAL A 60 -9.73 -1.27 -8.80
C VAL A 60 -10.26 0.04 -9.38
N ALA A 61 -11.45 0.47 -8.94
CA ALA A 61 -12.07 1.70 -9.43
C ALA A 61 -11.33 2.94 -8.92
N ARG A 62 -10.95 2.96 -7.64
CA ARG A 62 -10.29 4.09 -6.97
C ARG A 62 -8.87 4.31 -7.49
N ILE A 63 -8.06 3.25 -7.52
CA ILE A 63 -6.69 3.26 -8.04
C ILE A 63 -6.68 3.51 -9.55
N GLY A 64 -7.64 2.91 -10.29
CA GLY A 64 -7.79 3.17 -11.72
C GLY A 64 -8.11 4.63 -12.02
N ALA A 65 -9.02 5.25 -11.25
CA ALA A 65 -9.35 6.67 -11.40
C ALA A 65 -8.15 7.58 -11.06
N TRP A 66 -7.40 7.25 -10.00
CA TRP A 66 -6.15 7.93 -9.67
C TRP A 66 -5.14 7.86 -10.83
N ALA A 67 -4.90 6.67 -11.39
CA ALA A 67 -3.99 6.49 -12.50
C ALA A 67 -4.46 7.25 -13.77
N ALA A 68 -5.78 7.29 -14.02
CA ALA A 68 -6.36 8.03 -15.13
C ALA A 68 -6.24 9.56 -14.99
N ALA A 69 -6.15 10.07 -13.76
CA ALA A 69 -5.94 11.49 -13.49
C ALA A 69 -4.52 11.98 -13.84
N GLY A 70 -3.58 11.06 -14.09
CA GLY A 70 -2.23 11.40 -14.55
C GLY A 70 -1.29 12.00 -13.49
N PRO A 71 -1.25 11.50 -12.24
CA PRO A 71 -0.39 12.06 -11.19
C PRO A 71 1.09 11.92 -11.55
N ALA A 72 1.89 12.94 -11.20
CA ALA A 72 3.33 12.92 -11.42
C ALA A 72 4.07 11.98 -10.46
N GLU A 73 3.50 11.74 -9.29
CA GLU A 73 4.08 10.97 -8.19
C GLU A 73 3.61 9.50 -8.23
N ALA A 74 4.39 8.61 -7.61
CA ALA A 74 4.02 7.21 -7.43
C ALA A 74 3.01 7.06 -6.28
N ALA A 75 2.25 5.96 -6.32
CA ALA A 75 1.39 5.55 -5.22
C ALA A 75 1.92 4.28 -4.54
N VAL A 76 1.55 4.13 -3.27
CA VAL A 76 1.69 2.89 -2.52
C VAL A 76 0.30 2.31 -2.24
N LEU A 77 0.16 0.99 -2.34
CA LEU A 77 -0.96 0.25 -1.76
C LEU A 77 -0.44 -0.56 -0.57
N LEU A 78 -0.89 -0.24 0.63
CA LEU A 78 -0.52 -0.94 1.85
C LEU A 78 -1.60 -1.96 2.22
N VAL A 79 -1.20 -3.22 2.43
CA VAL A 79 -2.10 -4.34 2.77
C VAL A 79 -1.72 -5.00 4.10
N GLY A 80 -2.68 -5.74 4.67
CA GLY A 80 -2.46 -6.54 5.89
C GLY A 80 -1.60 -7.77 5.62
N GLY A 81 -0.54 -8.00 6.39
CA GLY A 81 0.24 -9.23 6.29
C GLY A 81 1.11 -9.32 5.03
N ASP A 82 1.27 -10.54 4.50
CA ASP A 82 2.05 -10.82 3.29
C ASP A 82 1.23 -10.60 2.01
N PRO A 83 1.63 -9.66 1.13
CA PRO A 83 0.96 -9.43 -0.15
C PRO A 83 0.95 -10.68 -1.04
N ALA A 84 1.97 -11.54 -0.96
CA ALA A 84 2.07 -12.71 -1.85
C ALA A 84 0.99 -13.77 -1.57
N GLY A 85 0.41 -13.78 -0.36
CA GLY A 85 -0.63 -14.73 0.04
C GLY A 85 -2.06 -14.19 -0.03
N ASP A 86 -2.25 -12.92 -0.39
CA ASP A 86 -3.56 -12.26 -0.34
C ASP A 86 -4.35 -12.44 -1.66
N ALA A 87 -5.36 -13.31 -1.63
CA ALA A 87 -6.22 -13.57 -2.77
C ALA A 87 -7.06 -12.34 -3.20
N ALA A 88 -7.45 -11.48 -2.26
CA ALA A 88 -8.21 -10.26 -2.55
C ALA A 88 -7.32 -9.24 -3.24
N LEU A 89 -6.07 -9.09 -2.81
CA LEU A 89 -5.07 -8.30 -3.51
C LEU A 89 -4.82 -8.85 -4.92
N GLY A 90 -4.67 -10.17 -5.08
CA GLY A 90 -4.53 -10.80 -6.39
C GLY A 90 -5.64 -10.40 -7.37
N ALA A 91 -6.90 -10.45 -6.91
CA ALA A 91 -8.04 -10.02 -7.72
C ALA A 91 -8.01 -8.51 -8.09
N VAL A 92 -7.50 -7.66 -7.19
CA VAL A 92 -7.32 -6.23 -7.45
C VAL A 92 -6.24 -6.00 -8.52
N LEU A 93 -5.09 -6.65 -8.39
CA LEU A 93 -3.99 -6.53 -9.36
C LEU A 93 -4.40 -7.02 -10.75
N ASP A 94 -5.10 -8.14 -10.82
CA ASP A 94 -5.68 -8.66 -12.06
C ASP A 94 -6.71 -7.70 -12.67
N GLY A 95 -7.53 -7.06 -11.83
CA GLY A 95 -8.47 -6.03 -12.23
C GLY A 95 -7.77 -4.82 -12.85
N LEU A 96 -6.77 -4.28 -12.16
CA LEU A 96 -5.98 -3.13 -12.60
C LEU A 96 -5.21 -3.41 -13.89
N ALA A 97 -4.63 -4.61 -14.03
CA ALA A 97 -3.94 -5.01 -15.26
C ALA A 97 -4.87 -4.99 -16.48
N ARG A 98 -6.17 -5.30 -16.29
CA ARG A 98 -7.18 -5.26 -17.35
C ARG A 98 -7.74 -3.86 -17.62
N THR A 99 -7.96 -3.05 -16.58
CA THR A 99 -8.68 -1.77 -16.70
C THR A 99 -7.77 -0.55 -16.78
N ALA A 100 -6.53 -0.65 -16.31
CA ALA A 100 -5.53 0.41 -16.30
C ALA A 100 -4.16 -0.10 -16.78
N PRO A 101 -4.01 -0.51 -18.05
CA PRO A 101 -2.79 -1.17 -18.55
C PRO A 101 -1.53 -0.27 -18.56
N ALA A 102 -1.70 1.05 -18.42
CA ALA A 102 -0.59 2.00 -18.27
C ALA A 102 -0.06 2.08 -16.82
N LEU A 103 -0.78 1.51 -15.85
CA LEU A 103 -0.38 1.41 -14.46
C LEU A 103 0.55 0.20 -14.28
N ARG A 104 1.73 0.44 -13.73
CA ARG A 104 2.69 -0.60 -13.35
C ARG A 104 2.53 -0.91 -11.88
N ALA A 105 1.67 -1.89 -11.58
CA ALA A 105 1.54 -2.40 -10.23
C ALA A 105 2.59 -3.50 -9.96
N ARG A 106 3.33 -3.38 -8.86
CA ARG A 106 4.32 -4.39 -8.44
C ARG A 106 4.30 -4.58 -6.93
N ILE A 107 4.41 -5.84 -6.49
CA ILE A 107 4.69 -6.17 -5.08
C ILE A 107 6.19 -5.99 -4.86
N ALA A 108 6.58 -5.19 -3.87
CA ALA A 108 8.00 -5.09 -3.51
C ALA A 108 8.44 -6.35 -2.77
N GLU A 109 9.60 -6.91 -3.09
CA GLU A 109 10.12 -8.11 -2.41
C GLU A 109 10.54 -7.80 -0.96
N GLY A 110 10.07 -8.61 -0.01
CA GLY A 110 10.37 -8.43 1.43
C GLY A 110 9.78 -7.15 2.02
N SER A 111 8.68 -6.65 1.45
CA SER A 111 8.12 -5.32 1.69
C SER A 111 7.14 -5.25 2.85
N ARG A 112 7.46 -5.87 3.98
CA ARG A 112 6.60 -5.76 5.15
C ARG A 112 7.03 -4.59 6.02
N VAL A 113 6.07 -3.73 6.30
CA VAL A 113 6.23 -2.57 7.18
C VAL A 113 5.74 -2.96 8.56
N ALA A 114 6.61 -2.90 9.56
CA ALA A 114 6.22 -3.14 10.93
C ALA A 114 5.25 -2.02 11.38
N PRO A 115 4.10 -2.35 11.99
CA PRO A 115 3.25 -1.35 12.63
C PRO A 115 4.06 -0.66 13.72
N PRO A 116 3.78 0.62 14.02
CA PRO A 116 4.43 1.28 15.15
C PRO A 116 4.23 0.44 16.42
N HIS A 117 5.32 0.14 17.14
CA HIS A 117 5.20 -0.48 18.44
C HIS A 117 4.26 0.37 19.29
N ARG A 118 3.14 -0.22 19.72
CA ARG A 118 2.38 0.38 20.82
C ARG A 118 3.36 0.44 21.98
N SER A 119 3.77 1.66 22.37
CA SER A 119 4.39 1.86 23.68
C SER A 119 3.54 1.10 24.69
N PRO A 120 4.13 0.31 25.61
CA PRO A 120 3.35 -0.30 26.67
C PRO A 120 2.79 0.86 27.51
N LEU A 121 1.57 1.26 27.21
CA LEU A 121 0.74 2.00 28.14
C LEU A 121 0.36 0.99 29.21
N ILE A 122 1.26 0.86 30.19
CA ILE A 122 1.03 0.42 31.56
C ILE A 122 0.10 -0.80 31.71
N GLY A 123 0.70 -1.96 31.97
CA GLY A 123 0.05 -3.12 32.57
C GLY A 123 0.94 -3.68 33.66
#